data_AF-A0AA87IN32-F1
#
_entry.id   AF-A0AA87IN32-F1
#
_cell.length_a   1.000
_cell.length_b   1.000
_cell.length_c   1.000
_cell.angle_alpha   90.00
_cell.angle_beta   90.00
_cell.angle_gamma   90.00
#
_symmetry.space_group_name_H-M   'P 1'
#
loop_
_entity.id
_entity.type
_entity.pdbx_description
1 polymer ?
#
loop_
_entity_poly.entity_id
_entity_poly.type
_entity_poly.pdbx_seq_one_letter_code
_entity_poly.pdbx_strand_id
1 'polypeptide(L)' 'MESFLKLIRYAGLLIFVVGILLSIVTFINFIFSLTGVWWLQIYFIRLYLLLLVSGILLYILITFRKKDDEKKE' A
#
# COMPACT_ATOMS: atom_id res chain seq x y z
N MET A 1 10.90 19.70 -9.51
CA MET A 1 9.94 18.59 -9.65
C MET A 1 10.38 17.32 -8.91
N GLU A 2 11.68 17.04 -8.79
CA GLU A 2 12.22 15.85 -8.11
C GLU A 2 11.77 15.67 -6.65
N SER A 3 11.63 16.76 -5.88
CA SER A 3 11.24 16.67 -4.47
C SER A 3 9.79 16.20 -4.30
N PHE A 4 8.89 16.66 -5.19
CA PHE A 4 7.48 16.25 -5.19
C PHE A 4 7.33 14.77 -5.57
N LEU A 5 8.17 14.30 -6.50
CA LEU A 5 8.28 12.90 -6.89
C LEU A 5 8.75 12.00 -5.76
N LYS A 6 9.80 12.41 -5.04
CA LYS A 6 10.26 11.69 -3.84
C LYS A 6 9.14 11.60 -2.79
N LEU A 7 8.39 12.67 -2.60
CA LEU A 7 7.29 12.72 -1.61
C LEU A 7 6.16 11.75 -1.98
N ILE A 8 5.72 11.73 -3.24
CA ILE A 8 4.72 10.77 -3.73
C ILE A 8 5.24 9.33 -3.59
N ARG A 9 6.52 9.09 -3.87
CA ARG A 9 7.15 7.78 -3.68
C ARG A 9 7.10 7.33 -2.23
N TYR A 10 7.53 8.18 -1.30
CA TYR A 10 7.47 7.86 0.12
C TYR A 10 6.03 7.63 0.55
N ALA A 11 5.07 8.44 0.11
CA ALA A 11 3.65 8.25 0.41
C ALA A 11 3.13 6.88 -0.06
N GLY A 12 3.44 6.45 -1.28
CA GLY A 12 3.02 5.13 -1.76
C GLY A 12 3.64 3.97 -1.02
N LEU A 13 4.93 4.07 -0.71
CA LEU A 13 5.63 3.07 0.08
C LEU A 13 5.05 2.99 1.50
N LEU A 14 4.73 4.15 2.09
CA LEU A 14 4.11 4.26 3.41
C LEU A 14 2.71 3.63 3.41
N ILE A 15 1.87 3.93 2.42
CA ILE A 15 0.54 3.32 2.26
C ILE A 15 0.65 1.81 2.08
N PHE A 16 1.61 1.33 1.29
CA PHE A 16 1.84 -0.09 1.08
C PHE A 16 2.27 -0.80 2.38
N VAL A 17 3.22 -0.22 3.12
CA VAL A 17 3.68 -0.75 4.42
C VAL A 17 2.53 -0.76 5.44
N VAL A 18 1.74 0.32 5.50
CA VAL A 18 0.57 0.41 6.38
C VAL A 18 -0.46 -0.67 6.01
N GLY A 19 -0.71 -0.90 4.72
CA GLY A 19 -1.59 -1.96 4.25
C GLY A 19 -1.13 -3.35 4.69
N ILE A 20 0.17 -3.64 4.59
CA ILE A 20 0.77 -4.90 5.08
C ILE A 20 0.61 -5.01 6.60
N LEU A 21 0.92 -3.95 7.34
CA LEU A 21 0.82 -3.94 8.80
C LEU A 21 -0.61 -4.23 9.27
N LEU A 22 -1.61 -3.56 8.66
CA LEU A 22 -3.02 -3.82 8.95
C LEU A 22 -3.42 -5.27 8.62
N SER A 23 -2.91 -5.83 7.53
CA SER A 23 -3.17 -7.22 7.15
C SER A 23 -2.61 -8.20 8.19
N ILE A 24 -1.37 -7.97 8.67
CA ILE A 24 -0.75 -8.77 9.73
C ILE A 24 -1.54 -8.66 11.04
N VAL A 25 -1.88 -7.45 11.47
CA VAL A 25 -2.68 -7.23 12.69
C VAL A 25 -4.03 -7.93 12.59
N THR A 26 -4.67 -7.88 11.43
CA THR A 26 -5.93 -8.58 11.16
C THR A 26 -5.76 -10.10 11.27
N PHE A 27 -4.69 -10.64 10.71
CA PHE A 27 -4.40 -12.07 10.75
C PHE A 27 -4.12 -12.56 12.18
N ILE A 28 -3.34 -11.79 12.95
CA ILE A 28 -3.08 -12.05 14.37
C ILE A 28 -4.41 -11.99 15.15
N ASN A 29 -5.22 -10.95 14.93
CA ASN A 29 -6.51 -10.83 15.59
C ASN A 29 -7.44 -11.99 15.24
N PHE A 30 -7.41 -12.49 14.01
CA PHE A 30 -8.19 -13.66 13.59
C PHE A 30 -7.73 -14.95 14.30
N ILE A 31 -6.43 -15.20 14.37
CA ILE A 31 -5.87 -16.39 15.04
C ILE A 31 -6.15 -16.37 16.55
N PHE A 32 -5.88 -15.24 17.19
CA PHE A 32 -5.94 -15.13 18.65
C PHE A 32 -7.31 -14.64 19.16
N SER A 33 -8.25 -14.29 18.28
CA SER A 33 -9.56 -13.71 18.62
C SER A 33 -9.47 -12.59 19.65
N LEU A 34 -8.45 -11.72 19.53
CA LEU A 34 -8.14 -10.68 20.52
C LEU A 34 -9.25 -9.63 20.65
N THR A 35 -10.01 -9.41 19.58
CA THR A 35 -11.14 -8.48 19.56
C THR A 35 -12.37 -9.15 18.96
N GLY A 36 -13.56 -8.85 19.49
CA GLY A 36 -14.85 -9.34 18.97
C GLY A 36 -15.29 -8.66 17.66
N VAL A 37 -14.41 -7.89 17.02
CA VAL A 37 -14.67 -7.21 15.75
C VAL A 37 -14.38 -8.18 14.61
N TRP A 38 -15.27 -8.23 13.63
CA TRP A 38 -15.14 -9.12 12.47
C TRP A 38 -14.23 -8.51 11.39
N TRP A 39 -12.92 -8.51 11.62
CA TRP A 39 -11.93 -7.92 10.71
C TRP A 39 -11.82 -8.59 9.33
N LEU A 40 -12.41 -9.78 9.16
CA LEU A 40 -12.54 -10.50 7.88
C LEU A 40 -13.86 -10.22 7.14
N GLN A 41 -14.63 -9.21 7.55
CA GLN A 41 -15.79 -8.79 6.77
C GLN A 41 -15.38 -8.32 5.38
N ILE A 42 -16.29 -8.48 4.42
CA ILE A 42 -16.08 -8.11 3.01
C ILE A 42 -15.62 -6.65 2.85
N TYR A 43 -16.07 -5.74 3.72
CA TYR A 43 -15.71 -4.33 3.71
C TYR A 43 -14.21 -4.11 4.00
N PHE A 44 -13.67 -4.80 5.00
CA PHE A 44 -12.25 -4.71 5.36
C PHE A 44 -11.36 -5.37 4.31
N ILE A 45 -11.79 -6.51 3.77
CA ILE A 45 -11.08 -7.19 2.67
C ILE A 45 -10.95 -6.25 1.46
N ARG A 46 -12.02 -5.54 1.10
CA ARG A 46 -11.99 -4.53 0.03
C ARG A 46 -10.99 -3.41 0.33
N LEU A 47 -10.91 -2.96 1.58
CA LEU A 47 -9.97 -1.92 2.02
C LEU A 47 -8.52 -2.40 1.93
N TYR A 48 -8.21 -3.63 2.36
CA TYR A 48 -6.88 -4.22 2.22
C TYR A 48 -6.48 -4.39 0.76
N LEU A 49 -7.39 -4.89 -0.09
CA LEU A 49 -7.16 -5.00 -1.53
C LEU A 49 -6.93 -3.63 -2.18
N LEU A 50 -7.71 -2.61 -1.81
CA LEU A 50 -7.53 -1.24 -2.31
C LEU A 50 -6.17 -0.67 -1.92
N LEU A 51 -5.75 -0.81 -0.66
CA LEU A 51 -4.44 -0.35 -0.22
C LEU A 51 -3.31 -1.08 -0.95
N LEU A 52 -3.45 -2.40 -1.14
CA LEU A 52 -2.45 -3.20 -1.83
C LEU A 52 -2.34 -2.82 -3.32
N VAL A 53 -3.47 -2.72 -4.03
CA VAL A 53 -3.52 -2.30 -5.43
C VAL A 53 -3.02 -0.86 -5.60
N SER A 54 -3.43 0.06 -4.72
CA SER A 54 -2.99 1.45 -4.75
C SER A 54 -1.47 1.57 -4.52
N GLY A 55 -0.92 0.84 -3.55
CA GLY A 55 0.52 0.81 -3.30
C GLY A 55 1.32 0.29 -4.49
N ILE A 56 0.85 -0.80 -5.13
CA ILE A 56 1.48 -1.37 -6.32
C ILE A 56 1.39 -0.42 -7.51
N LEU A 57 0.23 0.17 -7.77
CA LEU A 57 0.04 1.15 -8.86
C LEU A 57 0.96 2.35 -8.69
N LEU A 58 1.08 2.87 -7.47
CA LEU A 58 1.97 4.01 -7.21
C LEU A 58 3.43 3.61 -7.44
N TYR A 59 3.84 2.44 -6.99
CA TYR A 59 5.19 1.91 -7.22
C TYR A 59 5.51 1.76 -8.72
N ILE A 60 4.59 1.16 -9.49
CA ILE A 60 4.73 0.97 -10.94
C ILE A 60 4.76 2.32 -11.66
N LEU A 61 3.86 3.24 -11.33
CA LEU A 61 3.80 4.58 -11.93
C LEU A 61 5.13 5.32 -11.80
N ILE A 62 5.75 5.25 -10.61
CA ILE A 62 7.05 5.85 -10.34
C ILE A 62 8.15 5.12 -11.12
N THR A 63 8.12 3.79 -11.15
CA THR A 63 9.11 2.97 -11.86
C THR A 63 9.10 3.25 -13.37
N PHE A 64 7.93 3.34 -13.99
CA PHE A 64 7.79 3.68 -15.41
C PHE A 64 8.27 5.10 -15.69
N ARG A 65 7.89 6.07 -14.85
CA ARG A 65 8.27 7.46 -15.05
C ARG A 65 9.77 7.70 -14.93
N LYS A 66 10.47 6.98 -14.03
CA LYS A 66 11.93 7.05 -13.94
C LYS A 66 12.61 6.58 -15.25
N LYS A 67 12.02 5.58 -15.90
CA LYS A 67 12.53 5.02 -17.17
C LYS A 67 12.36 5.99 -18.35
N ASP A 68 11.38 6.89 -18.29
CA ASP A 68 11.19 7.97 -19.27
C ASP A 68 12.13 9.16 -19.02
N ASP A 69 12.41 9.49 -17.76
CA ASP A 69 13.40 10.53 -17.42
C ASP A 69 14.83 10.09 -17.81
N GLU A 70 15.17 8.81 -17.64
CA GLU A 70 16.48 8.22 -18.03
C GLU A 70 16.67 8.09 -19.56
N LYS A 71 15.58 8.18 -20.35
CA LYS A 71 15.62 8.18 -21.82
C LYS A 71 15.75 9.57 -22.44
N LYS A 72 15.65 10.63 -21.64
CA LYS A 72 15.73 12.03 -22.08
C LYS A 72 17.09 12.68 -21.80
N GLU A 73 17.98 11.97 -21.12
CA GLU A 73 19.42 12.26 -21.03
C GLU A 73 20.19 11.52 -22.14
#